data_AF-A0A1H8S6G0-F1
#
_entry.id   AF-A0A1H8S6G0-F1
#
_cell.length_a   1.000
_cell.length_b   1.000
_cell.length_c   1.000
_cell.angle_alpha   90.00
_cell.angle_beta   90.00
_cell.angle_gamma   90.00
#
_symmetry.space_group_name_H-M   'P 1'
#
loop_
_entity.id
_entity.type
_entity.pdbx_description
1 polymer ?
#
loop_
_entity_poly.entity_id
_entity_poly.type
_entity_poly.pdbx_seq_one_letter_code
_entity_poly.pdbx_strand_id
1 'polypeptide(L)' 'MESAKGFRDCSLKMEIIPPPRCPKRRRESVTCLCCRKQVALSEDNSMEYGICEECINRP' A
#
# COMPACT_ATOMS: atom_id res chain seq x y z
N MET A 1 16.59 -31.31 -53.64
CA MET A 1 15.29 -31.47 -52.93
C MET A 1 15.64 -32.01 -51.56
N GLU A 2 15.34 -31.39 -50.42
CA GLU A 2 14.36 -30.37 -50.05
C GLU A 2 14.88 -29.52 -48.88
N SER A 3 14.57 -28.22 -48.91
CA SER A 3 14.93 -27.24 -47.88
C SER A 3 14.10 -27.44 -46.60
N ALA A 4 14.78 -27.60 -45.46
CA ALA A 4 14.14 -27.60 -44.15
C ALA A 4 13.51 -26.23 -43.87
N LYS A 5 12.19 -26.23 -43.83
CA LYS A 5 11.31 -25.05 -43.74
C LYS A 5 11.32 -24.51 -42.32
N GLY A 6 11.65 -23.22 -42.19
CA GLY A 6 11.80 -22.51 -40.93
C GLY A 6 10.64 -22.71 -39.96
N PHE A 7 10.99 -23.18 -38.76
CA PHE A 7 10.13 -23.15 -37.59
C PHE A 7 10.01 -21.68 -37.16
N ARG A 8 8.91 -21.02 -37.53
CA ARG A 8 8.60 -19.68 -37.05
C ARG A 8 8.25 -19.79 -35.57
N ASP A 9 9.19 -19.36 -34.74
CA ASP A 9 9.00 -19.14 -33.32
C ASP A 9 8.00 -17.98 -33.15
N CYS A 10 6.71 -18.28 -33.19
CA CYS A 10 5.67 -17.36 -32.73
C CYS A 10 5.72 -17.35 -31.20
N SER A 11 6.81 -16.79 -30.65
CA SER A 11 6.93 -16.41 -29.25
C SER A 11 5.86 -15.36 -28.97
N LEU A 12 4.69 -15.84 -28.56
CA LEU A 12 3.59 -15.05 -28.02
C LEU A 12 4.15 -14.40 -26.74
N LYS A 13 4.68 -13.18 -26.86
CA LYS A 13 5.06 -12.38 -25.70
C LYS A 13 3.78 -12.02 -24.95
N MET A 14 3.36 -12.90 -24.05
CA MET A 14 2.35 -12.59 -23.05
C MET A 14 2.95 -11.56 -22.10
N GLU A 15 2.69 -10.29 -22.36
CA GLU A 15 2.96 -9.24 -21.39
C GLU A 15 1.93 -9.36 -20.26
N ILE A 16 2.38 -9.79 -19.08
CA ILE A 16 1.58 -9.78 -17.87
C ILE A 16 1.37 -8.32 -17.48
N ILE A 17 0.21 -7.76 -17.81
CA ILE A 17 -0.17 -6.42 -17.37
C ILE A 17 -0.46 -6.52 -15.86
N PRO A 18 0.34 -5.88 -14.98
CA PRO A 18 0.03 -5.89 -13.57
C PRO A 18 -1.33 -5.19 -13.36
N PRO A 19 -2.18 -5.66 -12.43
CA PRO A 19 -3.45 -5.01 -12.15
C PRO A 19 -3.20 -3.53 -11.80
N PRO A 20 -4.10 -2.62 -12.20
CA PRO A 20 -3.96 -1.22 -11.88
C PRO A 20 -3.79 -1.07 -10.37
N ARG A 21 -2.65 -0.51 -9.95
CA ARG A 21 -2.41 -0.20 -8.54
C ARG A 21 -3.38 0.92 -8.18
N CYS A 22 -4.54 0.58 -7.63
CA CYS A 22 -5.41 1.58 -7.02
C CYS A 22 -4.57 2.37 -6.01
N PRO A 23 -4.57 3.71 -6.04
CA PRO A 23 -3.92 4.49 -5.01
C PRO A 23 -4.70 4.26 -3.72
N LYS A 24 -4.33 3.22 -2.97
CA LYS A 24 -4.68 3.10 -1.57
C LYS A 24 -3.98 4.27 -0.89
N ARG A 25 -4.66 5.41 -0.81
CA ARG A 25 -4.40 6.37 0.27
C ARG A 25 -4.70 5.61 1.56
N ARG A 26 -3.71 4.86 2.06
CA ARG A 26 -3.74 4.35 3.42
C ARG A 26 -3.68 5.62 4.27
N ARG A 27 -4.83 6.11 4.70
CA ARG A 27 -4.88 6.99 5.85
C ARG A 27 -4.39 6.12 7.00
N GLU A 28 -3.12 6.26 7.34
CA GLU A 28 -2.55 5.52 8.45
C GLU A 28 -3.27 6.03 9.71
N SER A 29 -3.96 5.14 10.40
CA SER A 29 -4.62 5.44 11.66
C SER A 29 -4.08 4.52 12.74
N VAL A 30 -3.99 5.06 13.94
CA VAL A 30 -3.49 4.39 15.13
C VAL A 30 -4.54 4.46 16.21
N THR A 31 -4.53 3.45 17.07
CA THR A 31 -5.47 3.38 18.19
C THR A 31 -4.82 3.97 19.42
N CYS A 32 -5.46 4.95 20.05
CA CYS A 32 -5.00 5.52 21.31
C CYS A 32 -5.02 4.44 22.41
N LEU A 33 -3.91 4.26 23.14
CA LEU A 33 -3.82 3.25 24.20
C LEU A 33 -4.64 3.61 25.45
N CYS A 34 -4.94 4.89 25.68
CA CYS A 34 -5.75 5.36 26.81
C CYS A 34 -7.25 5.17 26.59
N CYS A 35 -7.80 5.73 25.50
CA CYS A 35 -9.26 5.78 25.25
C CYS A 35 -9.75 4.86 24.12
N ARG A 36 -8.85 4.10 23.46
CA ARG A 36 -9.15 3.18 22.34
C ARG A 36 -9.76 3.85 21.09
N LYS A 37 -9.75 5.18 21.01
CA LYS A 37 -10.17 5.93 19.82
C LYS A 37 -9.18 5.73 18.67
N GLN A 38 -9.69 5.59 17.44
CA GLN A 38 -8.85 5.65 16.25
C GLN A 38 -8.52 7.11 15.93
N VAL A 39 -7.24 7.39 15.70
CA VAL A 39 -6.73 8.72 15.40
C VAL A 39 -5.91 8.61 14.11
N ALA A 40 -6.09 9.56 13.21
CA ALA A 40 -5.27 9.62 12.00
C ALA A 40 -3.83 10.01 12.40
N LEU A 41 -2.85 9.29 11.85
CA LEU A 41 -1.47 9.75 11.82
C LEU A 41 -1.40 10.88 10.78
N SER A 42 -1.38 12.13 11.24
CA SER A 42 -0.88 13.24 10.42
C SER A 42 0.64 13.28 10.50
N GLU A 43 1.29 13.76 9.44
CA GLU A 43 2.76 13.91 9.39
C GLU A 43 3.29 14.80 10.55
N ASP A 44 2.46 15.72 11.04
CA ASP A 44 2.73 16.58 12.21
C ASP A 44 2.26 16.00 13.56
N ASN A 45 1.41 14.96 13.58
CA ASN A 45 1.03 14.33 14.86
C ASN A 45 2.09 13.31 15.26
N SER A 46 3.08 13.81 15.98
CA SER A 46 3.78 13.03 16.99
C SER A 46 2.76 12.52 18.01
N MET A 47 2.07 11.42 17.71
CA MET A 47 1.58 10.49 18.72
C MET A 47 2.83 9.90 19.39
N GLU A 48 3.51 10.74 20.19
CA GLU A 48 4.85 10.49 20.73
C GLU A 48 4.90 9.18 21.53
N TYR A 49 3.74 8.69 21.98
CA TYR A 49 3.60 7.44 22.74
C TYR A 49 2.35 6.60 22.37
N GLY A 50 1.73 6.83 21.21
CA GLY A 50 0.46 6.16 20.88
C GLY A 50 -0.72 6.59 21.77
N ILE A 51 -0.64 7.78 22.36
CA ILE A 51 -1.71 8.43 23.14
C ILE A 51 -2.20 9.65 22.36
N CYS A 52 -3.51 9.85 22.27
CA CYS A 52 -4.07 11.01 21.57
C CYS A 52 -3.91 12.29 22.39
N GLU A 53 -3.91 13.45 21.72
CA GLU A 53 -3.74 14.76 22.37
C GLU A 53 -4.78 15.01 23.46
N GLU A 54 -6.03 14.58 23.26
CA GLU A 54 -7.10 14.67 24.27
C GLU A 54 -6.74 13.94 25.58
N CYS A 55 -6.03 12.81 25.48
CA CYS A 55 -5.61 12.01 26.62
C CYS A 55 -4.27 12.49 27.21
N ILE A 56 -3.39 13.07 26.40
CA ILE A 56 -2.13 13.68 26.87
C ILE A 56 -2.44 14.92 27.73
N ASN A 57 -3.41 15.73 27.32
CA ASN A 57 -3.78 16.97 28.00
C ASN A 57 -4.82 16.78 29.12
N ARG A 58 -5.12 15.54 29.54
CA ARG A 58 -5.97 15.33 30.72
C ARG A 58 -5.14 15.61 31.98
N PRO A 59 -5.54 16.60 32.82
CA PRO A 59 -4.90 16.85 34.10
C PRO A 59 -5.12 15.71 35.10
#